data_AF-A0A2N6G5U2-F1
#
_entry.id   AF-A0A2N6G5U2-F1
#
_cell.length_a   1.000
_cell.length_b   1.000
_cell.length_c   1.000
_cell.angle_alpha   90.00
_cell.angle_beta   90.00
_cell.angle_gamma   90.00
#
_symmetry.space_group_name_H-M   'P 1'
#
loop_
_entity.id
_entity.type
_entity.pdbx_description
1 polymer ?
#
loop_
_entity_poly.entity_id
_entity_poly.type
_entity_poly.pdbx_seq_one_letter_code
_entity_poly.pdbx_strand_id
1 'polypeptide(L)' 'MTQASQHGDKVTRLIHYCHGNRSQAEDLFQHLIAEKAMSIELPEGRVTLTPEEHDEFVARFSAEVEPTIWISKRLKN' A
#
# COMPACT_ATOMS: atom_id res chain seq x y z
N MET A 1 -25.90 2.33 11.39
CA MET A 1 -24.84 1.57 12.07
C MET A 1 -23.84 1.18 11.00
N THR A 2 -22.65 1.79 11.05
CA THR A 2 -21.73 1.95 9.91
C THR A 2 -20.96 0.66 9.67
N GLN A 3 -21.35 -0.10 8.65
CA GLN A 3 -20.65 -1.30 8.18
C GLN A 3 -19.46 -0.85 7.31
N ALA A 4 -18.44 -0.25 7.95
CA ALA A 4 -17.21 0.22 7.29
C ALA A 4 -15.95 -0.50 7.81
N SER A 5 -16.11 -1.47 8.71
CA SER A 5 -15.05 -1.91 9.62
C SER A 5 -14.21 -3.11 9.16
N GLN A 6 -14.18 -3.43 7.86
CA GLN A 6 -13.31 -4.51 7.35
C GLN A 6 -12.57 -4.16 6.05
N HIS A 7 -13.20 -3.44 5.13
CA HIS A 7 -12.56 -2.97 3.89
C HIS A 7 -11.49 -1.90 4.14
N GLY A 8 -11.81 -0.87 4.94
CA GLY A 8 -10.87 0.20 5.25
C GLY A 8 -9.69 -0.25 6.13
N ASP A 9 -9.84 -1.35 6.87
CA ASP A 9 -8.82 -1.89 7.77
C ASP A 9 -7.62 -2.47 7.02
N LYS A 10 -7.85 -3.21 5.91
CA LYS A 10 -6.75 -3.82 5.14
C LYS A 10 -5.91 -2.78 4.43
N VAL A 11 -6.55 -1.83 3.75
CA VAL A 11 -5.87 -0.74 3.03
C VAL A 11 -5.07 0.11 4.00
N THR A 12 -5.68 0.53 5.11
CA THR A 12 -5.00 1.32 6.15
C THR A 12 -3.81 0.57 6.74
N ARG A 13 -3.93 -0.75 6.96
CA ARG A 13 -2.82 -1.59 7.44
C ARG A 13 -1.67 -1.65 6.42
N LEU A 14 -1.97 -1.82 5.14
CA LEU A 14 -0.96 -1.84 4.07
C LEU A 14 -0.22 -0.50 3.99
N ILE A 15 -0.95 0.62 4.06
CA ILE A 15 -0.35 1.96 4.08
C ILE A 15 0.55 2.13 5.31
N HIS A 16 0.09 1.74 6.50
CA HIS A 16 0.93 1.76 7.71
C HIS A 16 2.18 0.89 7.58
N TYR A 17 2.07 -0.30 6.96
CA TYR A 17 3.21 -1.17 6.70
C TYR A 17 4.23 -0.50 5.77
N CYS A 18 3.74 0.24 4.76
CA CYS A 18 4.59 1.04 3.88
C CYS A 18 5.34 2.16 4.61
N HIS A 19 4.70 2.82 5.58
CA HIS A 19 5.35 3.84 6.41
C HIS A 19 6.42 3.27 7.35
N GLY A 20 6.31 1.99 7.73
CA GLY A 20 7.28 1.32 8.60
C GLY A 20 8.63 1.05 7.94
N ASN A 21 8.66 0.77 6.63
CA ASN A 21 9.90 0.50 5.90
C ASN A 21 9.76 0.78 4.40
N ARG A 22 10.64 1.62 3.86
CA ARG A 22 10.71 1.97 2.44
C ARG A 22 10.80 0.74 1.52
N SER A 23 11.63 -0.24 1.87
CA SER A 23 11.80 -1.43 1.02
C SER A 23 10.52 -2.26 0.94
N GLN A 24 9.73 -2.28 2.01
CA GLN A 24 8.44 -2.98 2.03
C GLN A 24 7.40 -2.26 1.18
N ALA A 25 7.43 -0.94 1.17
CA ALA A 25 6.55 -0.13 0.33
C ALA A 25 6.91 -0.23 -1.16
N GLU A 26 8.20 -0.28 -1.50
CA GLU A 26 8.64 -0.53 -2.89
C GLU A 26 8.20 -1.93 -3.37
N ASP A 27 8.29 -2.95 -2.51
CA ASP A 27 7.82 -4.31 -2.80
C ASP A 27 6.30 -4.36 -3.02
N LEU A 28 5.53 -3.72 -2.14
CA LEU A 28 4.08 -3.57 -2.27
C LEU A 28 3.68 -2.82 -3.54
N PHE A 29 4.38 -1.74 -3.88
CA PHE A 29 4.16 -1.02 -5.13
C PHE A 29 4.43 -1.92 -6.33
N GLN A 30 5.53 -2.67 -6.32
CA GLN A 30 5.87 -3.55 -7.43
C GLN A 30 4.84 -4.65 -7.62
N HIS A 31 4.45 -5.36 -6.56
CA HIS A 31 3.45 -6.43 -6.63
C HIS A 31 2.04 -5.90 -6.91
N LEU A 32 1.54 -4.97 -6.08
CA LEU A 32 0.15 -4.54 -6.17
C LEU A 32 -0.05 -3.56 -7.33
N ILE A 33 0.84 -2.59 -7.55
CA ILE A 33 0.63 -1.52 -8.54
C ILE A 33 1.23 -1.89 -9.90
N ALA A 34 2.50 -2.30 -9.95
CA ALA A 34 3.17 -2.58 -11.22
C ALA A 34 2.71 -3.90 -11.86
N GLU A 35 2.61 -4.97 -11.06
CA GLU A 35 2.12 -6.28 -11.53
C GLU A 35 0.60 -6.42 -11.48
N LYS A 36 -0.11 -5.42 -10.93
CA LYS A 36 -1.56 -5.42 -10.73
C LYS A 36 -2.05 -6.66 -9.97
N ALA A 37 -1.21 -7.19 -9.07
CA ALA A 37 -1.61 -8.31 -8.23
C ALA A 37 -2.68 -7.86 -7.24
N MET A 38 -3.74 -8.66 -7.07
CA MET A 38 -4.77 -8.42 -6.05
C MET A 38 -4.45 -9.12 -4.73
N SER A 39 -3.35 -9.86 -4.66
CA SER A 39 -2.92 -10.54 -3.44
C SER A 39 -1.42 -10.37 -3.26
N ILE A 40 -1.00 -10.20 -2.02
CA ILE A 40 0.41 -10.15 -1.64
C ILE A 40 0.66 -10.99 -0.39
N GLU A 41 1.83 -11.62 -0.31
CA GLU A 41 2.27 -12.30 0.90
C GLU A 41 3.04 -11.33 1.80
N LEU A 42 2.48 -11.04 2.96
CA LEU A 42 3.17 -10.29 4.01
C LEU A 42 3.71 -11.26 5.07
N PRO A 43 4.67 -10.85 5.91
CA PRO A 43 5.14 -11.65 7.04
C PRO A 43 4.02 -12.06 8.01
N GLU A 44 2.95 -11.26 8.05
CA GLU A 44 1.77 -11.48 8.89
C GLU A 44 0.76 -12.46 8.26
N GLY A 45 0.94 -12.80 6.99
CA GLY A 45 0.07 -13.67 6.21
C GLY A 45 -0.28 -13.09 4.83
N ARG A 46 -0.97 -13.91 4.03
CA ARG A 46 -1.45 -13.52 2.71
C ARG A 46 -2.61 -12.53 2.84
N VAL A 47 -2.47 -11.37 2.21
CA VAL A 47 -3.53 -10.37 2.10
C VAL A 47 -4.08 -10.40 0.69
N THR A 48 -5.40 -10.55 0.58
CA THR A 48 -6.13 -10.44 -0.69
C THR A 48 -7.04 -9.23 -0.64
N LEU A 49 -6.88 -8.38 -1.64
CA LEU A 49 -7.64 -7.15 -1.86
C LEU A 49 -8.70 -7.41 -2.93
N THR A 50 -9.89 -6.85 -2.73
CA THR A 50 -10.86 -6.70 -3.82
C THR A 50 -10.41 -5.58 -4.77
N PRO A 51 -10.96 -5.50 -6.00
CA PRO A 51 -10.64 -4.43 -6.93
C PRO A 51 -10.86 -3.02 -6.33
N GLU A 52 -11.90 -2.86 -5.51
CA GLU A 52 -12.21 -1.60 -4.83
C GLU A 52 -11.15 -1.26 -3.76
N GLU A 53 -10.72 -2.25 -2.96
CA GLU A 53 -9.63 -2.07 -1.97
C GLU A 53 -8.30 -1.76 -2.66
N HIS A 54 -8.06 -2.37 -3.82
CA HIS A 54 -6.87 -2.14 -4.61
C HIS A 54 -6.81 -0.69 -5.11
N ASP A 55 -7.89 -0.20 -5.74
CA ASP A 55 -7.97 1.18 -6.24
C ASP A 55 -7.82 2.20 -5.10
N GLU A 56 -8.47 1.95 -3.95
CA GLU A 56 -8.33 2.77 -2.75
C GLU A 56 -6.89 2.75 -2.22
N PHE A 57 -6.25 1.57 -2.19
CA PHE A 57 -4.84 1.45 -1.81
C PHE A 57 -3.94 2.23 -2.75
N VAL A 58 -4.10 2.13 -4.08
CA VAL A 58 -3.28 2.89 -5.04
C VAL A 58 -3.45 4.39 -4.83
N ALA A 59 -4.69 4.87 -4.67
CA ALA A 59 -4.97 6.29 -4.44
C ALA A 59 -4.31 6.80 -3.16
N ARG A 60 -4.43 6.04 -2.05
CA ARG A 60 -3.82 6.40 -0.76
C ARG A 60 -2.30 6.26 -0.78
N PHE A 61 -1.77 5.22 -1.42
CA PHE A 61 -0.33 5.01 -1.55
C PHE A 61 0.32 6.16 -2.32
N SER A 62 -0.31 6.61 -3.41
CA SER A 62 0.16 7.76 -4.20
C SER A 62 0.11 9.08 -3.42
N ALA A 63 -0.91 9.27 -2.58
CA ALA A 63 -1.06 10.48 -1.78
C ALA A 63 -0.15 10.51 -0.53
N GLU A 64 0.00 9.38 0.16
CA GLU A 64 0.61 9.30 1.49
C GLU A 64 2.05 8.74 1.47
N VAL A 65 2.34 7.77 0.59
CA VAL A 65 3.57 6.97 0.62
C VAL A 65 4.55 7.36 -0.50
N GLU A 66 4.08 7.50 -1.75
CA GLU A 66 4.92 7.93 -2.89
C GLU A 66 5.73 9.20 -2.59
N PRO A 67 5.14 10.29 -2.06
CA PRO A 67 5.93 11.47 -1.74
C PRO A 67 7.05 11.14 -0.73
N THR A 68 6.80 10.36 0.31
CA THR A 68 7.81 10.04 1.32
C THR A 68 8.97 9.21 0.76
N ILE A 69 8.67 8.27 -0.14
CA ILE A 69 9.67 7.38 -0.76
C ILE A 69 10.49 8.12 -1.83
N TRP A 70 9.86 8.90 -2.69
CA TRP A 70 10.55 9.55 -3.81
C TRP A 70 11.14 10.93 -3.48
N ILE A 71 10.73 11.60 -2.40
CA ILE A 71 11.39 12.83 -1.91
C ILE A 71 12.87 12.58 -1.57
N SER A 72 13.20 11.41 -1.01
CA SER A 72 14.59 11.07 -0.65
C SER A 72 15.53 10.90 -1.87
N LYS A 73 14.99 10.69 -3.09
CA LYS A 73 15.79 10.67 -4.33
C LYS A 73 16.02 12.06 -4.91
N ARG A 74 15.16 13.05 -4.61
CA ARG A 74 15.28 14.43 -5.13
C ARG A 74 16.14 15.35 -4.26
N LEU A 75 16.53 14.92 -3.06
CA LEU A 75 17.36 15.70 -2.12
C LEU A 75 18.87 15.40 -2.21
N LYS A 76 19.32 14.79 -3.30
CA LYS A 76 20.73 14.74 -3.73
C LYS A 76 20.83 15.27 -5.16
N ASN A 77 20.65 16.57 -5.34
CA ASN A 77 21.16 17.30 -6.49
C ASN A 77 21.51 18.72 -6.06
#